data_AF-A0A1B7NK20-F1
#
_entry.id   AF-A0A1B7NK20-F1
#
_cell.length_a   1.000
_cell.length_b   1.000
_cell.length_c   1.000
_cell.angle_alpha   90.00
_cell.angle_beta   90.00
_cell.angle_gamma   90.00
#
_symmetry.space_group_name_H-M   'P 1'
#
loop_
_entity.id
_entity.type
_entity.pdbx_description
1 polymer ?
#
loop_
_entity_poly.entity_id
_entity_poly.type
_entity_poly.pdbx_seq_one_letter_code
_entity_poly.pdbx_strand_id
1 'polypeptide(L)'
;MGITRRKIRKYWRHWTLRRAWASLGLDTHTVLMMMKGGLPPTIVIAMYQATPVANLTGNYGYLSATMAVLVQCLNPRAMFMKIMLFNLLALCIAASLGCLGLYSAVRAREHTTPVDASEDVRNGYNSSACAVSAVWFFFDIWIGNTLRNYRPSELQQPMVIFSIFVGVVMTRSAQIITLSEGLHMVRKVLLAVMVGVTIATGVSLLVYPVTSRAKLFHGLRPFPNTVKSLLKAQIAYVRRSEKEGPWKLTRAATLPGYATFGSILSRQATAAREATAVPQDKHSQSLKTAMNDLNSLYSKLHDNLYYAKQEMAWGKLTSEDLDVIASLLRSILVSLSGIGMLPEIFRKLSKPVDSTRCCVDGTVSEDPAESSSENEYEEHDGGHFIGPLCARLESAAELVNQGIQHAMITLEIAKVKDFPTDVKRRRFSFVATDEEAASDPHGPGREGFAAPFEMKLR
;
A
#
# COMPACT_ATOMS: atom_id res chain seq x y z
N MET A 1 11.14 -56.00 27.39
CA MET A 1 11.78 -54.73 27.01
C MET A 1 10.71 -53.67 26.80
N GLY A 2 10.45 -52.86 27.84
CA GLY A 2 9.54 -51.73 27.77
C GLY A 2 10.34 -50.44 27.91
N ILE A 3 10.46 -49.66 26.85
CA ILE A 3 10.77 -48.21 26.86
C ILE A 3 10.27 -47.69 25.51
N THR A 4 9.11 -47.02 25.45
CA THR A 4 8.82 -45.98 24.44
C THR A 4 7.46 -45.26 24.57
N ARG A 5 6.64 -45.49 25.60
CA ARG A 5 5.40 -44.69 25.80
C ARG A 5 5.52 -43.49 26.75
N ARG A 6 6.68 -43.25 27.38
CA ARG A 6 6.82 -42.19 28.40
C ARG A 6 7.33 -40.82 27.90
N LYS A 7 7.82 -40.68 26.66
CA LYS A 7 8.41 -39.41 26.19
C LYS A 7 7.38 -38.39 25.65
N ILE A 8 6.21 -38.82 25.19
CA ILE A 8 5.21 -37.90 24.60
C ILE A 8 4.42 -37.12 25.68
N ARG A 9 4.34 -37.64 26.91
CA ARG A 9 3.52 -37.03 27.99
C ARG A 9 4.20 -35.85 28.71
N LYS A 10 5.47 -35.54 28.42
CA LYS A 10 6.24 -34.48 29.09
C LYS A 10 6.24 -33.13 28.36
N TYR A 11 5.82 -33.05 27.10
CA TYR A 11 5.85 -31.80 26.31
C TYR A 11 4.60 -30.92 26.43
N TRP A 12 3.52 -31.41 27.02
CA TRP A 12 2.26 -30.66 27.14
C TRP A 12 2.14 -29.81 28.43
N ARG A 13 3.09 -29.91 29.36
CA ARG A 13 2.95 -29.34 30.71
C ARG A 13 3.58 -27.95 30.90
N HIS A 14 4.15 -27.34 29.84
CA HIS A 14 4.81 -26.03 29.91
C HIS A 14 4.45 -25.07 28.76
N TRP A 15 3.25 -25.20 28.19
CA TRP A 15 2.66 -24.15 27.36
C TRP A 15 2.16 -23.02 28.28
N THR A 16 3.07 -22.15 28.70
CA THR A 16 2.67 -20.87 29.29
C THR A 16 2.10 -20.01 28.16
N LEU A 17 0.98 -19.31 28.42
CA LEU A 17 0.37 -18.35 27.48
C LEU A 17 1.42 -17.41 26.86
N ARG A 18 2.44 -17.04 27.66
CA ARG A 18 3.56 -16.18 27.24
C ARG A 18 4.46 -16.81 26.16
N ARG A 19 4.71 -18.12 26.20
CA ARG A 19 5.51 -18.83 25.16
C ARG A 19 4.70 -19.09 23.91
N ALA A 20 3.41 -19.40 24.05
CA ALA A 20 2.50 -19.46 22.92
C ALA A 20 2.47 -18.09 22.22
N TRP A 21 2.28 -17.01 22.98
CA TRP A 21 2.30 -15.63 22.46
C TRP A 21 3.61 -15.27 21.77
N ALA A 22 4.75 -15.60 22.38
CA ALA A 22 6.06 -15.39 21.77
C ALA A 22 6.26 -16.21 20.48
N SER A 23 5.69 -17.41 20.38
CA SER A 23 5.74 -18.25 19.18
C SER A 23 4.86 -17.74 18.04
N LEU A 24 3.79 -16.99 18.35
CA LEU A 24 2.88 -16.42 17.35
C LEU A 24 3.42 -15.11 16.74
N GLY A 25 4.43 -14.47 17.34
CA GLY A 25 5.01 -13.22 16.81
C GLY A 25 4.01 -12.06 16.68
N LEU A 26 2.85 -12.15 17.36
CA LEU A 26 1.76 -11.19 17.25
C LEU A 26 2.06 -9.95 18.08
N ASP A 27 2.25 -8.82 17.41
CA ASP A 27 2.34 -7.51 18.03
C ASP A 27 1.01 -7.14 18.72
N THR A 28 1.09 -6.42 19.84
CA THR A 28 -0.06 -6.00 20.66
C THR A 28 -1.04 -5.17 19.83
N HIS A 29 -0.52 -4.31 18.95
CA HIS A 29 -1.33 -3.53 18.01
C HIS A 29 -2.15 -4.42 17.08
N THR A 30 -1.55 -5.48 16.54
CA THR A 30 -2.23 -6.43 15.65
C THR A 30 -3.35 -7.16 16.37
N VAL A 31 -3.13 -7.57 17.63
CA VAL A 31 -4.16 -8.22 18.45
C VAL A 31 -5.33 -7.28 18.72
N LEU A 32 -5.06 -6.03 19.07
CA LEU A 32 -6.11 -5.00 19.28
C LEU A 32 -6.94 -4.77 18.00
N MET A 33 -6.29 -4.73 16.84
CA MET A 33 -6.98 -4.58 15.56
C MET A 33 -7.81 -5.82 15.20
N MET A 34 -7.31 -7.03 15.45
CA MET A 34 -8.08 -8.27 15.26
C MET A 34 -9.31 -8.31 16.16
N MET A 35 -9.15 -7.94 17.45
CA MET A 35 -10.25 -7.84 18.40
C MET A 35 -11.30 -6.83 17.93
N LYS A 36 -10.88 -5.63 17.50
CA LYS A 36 -11.77 -4.62 16.94
C LYS A 36 -12.57 -5.15 15.75
N GLY A 37 -11.94 -5.91 14.87
CA GLY A 37 -12.59 -6.49 13.67
C GLY A 37 -13.66 -7.54 13.99
N GLY A 38 -13.44 -8.36 15.02
CA GLY A 38 -14.38 -9.41 15.43
C GLY A 38 -15.51 -8.94 16.35
N LEU A 39 -15.41 -7.73 16.89
CA LEU A 39 -16.35 -7.21 17.89
C LEU A 39 -17.76 -6.90 17.33
N PRO A 40 -17.92 -6.28 16.14
CA PRO A 40 -19.24 -6.00 15.57
C PRO A 40 -20.13 -7.25 15.37
N PRO A 41 -19.68 -8.33 14.68
CA PRO A 41 -20.52 -9.52 14.52
C PRO A 41 -20.80 -10.21 15.86
N THR A 42 -19.87 -10.17 16.81
CA THR A 42 -20.06 -10.75 18.14
C THR A 42 -21.17 -10.03 18.91
N ILE A 43 -21.17 -8.69 18.90
CA ILE A 43 -22.24 -7.90 19.50
C ILE A 43 -23.58 -8.21 18.85
N VAL A 44 -23.63 -8.25 17.51
CA VAL A 44 -24.86 -8.56 16.78
C VAL A 44 -25.41 -9.92 17.21
N ILE A 45 -24.60 -10.96 17.16
CA ILE A 45 -25.03 -12.32 17.50
C ILE A 45 -25.51 -12.39 18.96
N ALA A 46 -24.80 -11.74 19.89
CA ALA A 46 -25.21 -11.67 21.29
C ALA A 46 -26.54 -10.92 21.46
N MET A 47 -26.74 -9.79 20.76
CA MET A 47 -28.00 -9.04 20.78
C MET A 47 -29.18 -9.86 20.24
N TYR A 48 -28.95 -10.69 19.22
CA TYR A 48 -29.97 -11.56 18.64
C TYR A 48 -30.41 -12.72 19.54
N GLN A 49 -29.69 -13.00 20.65
CA GLN A 49 -30.17 -13.94 21.66
C GLN A 49 -31.37 -13.40 22.43
N ALA A 50 -31.58 -12.08 22.46
CA ALA A 50 -32.74 -11.47 23.08
C ALA A 50 -33.97 -11.58 22.15
N THR A 51 -35.04 -12.21 22.64
CA THR A 51 -36.31 -12.40 21.90
C THR A 51 -36.88 -11.11 21.29
N PRO A 52 -36.87 -9.95 21.98
CA PRO A 52 -37.37 -8.70 21.39
C PRO A 52 -36.61 -8.26 20.13
N VAL A 53 -35.29 -8.47 20.10
CA VAL A 53 -34.43 -8.11 18.96
C VAL A 53 -34.62 -9.10 17.82
N ALA A 54 -34.69 -10.40 18.13
CA ALA A 54 -34.94 -11.45 17.15
C ALA A 54 -36.29 -11.27 16.42
N ASN A 55 -37.33 -10.84 17.13
CA ASN A 55 -38.65 -10.60 16.55
C ASN A 55 -38.67 -9.40 15.59
N LEU A 56 -37.73 -8.47 15.70
CA LEU A 56 -37.70 -7.24 14.90
C LEU A 56 -37.37 -7.51 13.43
N THR A 57 -36.40 -8.40 13.17
CA THR A 57 -35.93 -8.74 11.82
C THR A 57 -36.31 -10.17 11.41
N GLY A 58 -36.75 -11.00 12.35
CA GLY A 58 -37.17 -12.38 12.14
C GLY A 58 -36.07 -13.21 11.47
N ASN A 59 -36.42 -13.91 10.39
CA ASN A 59 -35.50 -14.77 9.66
C ASN A 59 -34.35 -14.03 8.97
N TYR A 60 -34.38 -12.69 8.90
CA TYR A 60 -33.31 -11.89 8.29
C TYR A 60 -32.21 -11.48 9.27
N GLY A 61 -32.27 -11.90 10.54
CA GLY A 61 -31.28 -11.54 11.55
C GLY A 61 -29.84 -11.93 11.20
N TYR A 62 -29.64 -13.02 10.45
CA TYR A 62 -28.32 -13.42 9.95
C TYR A 62 -27.66 -12.32 9.09
N LEU A 63 -28.47 -11.53 8.37
CA LEU A 63 -27.98 -10.47 7.50
C LEU A 63 -27.32 -9.36 8.32
N SER A 64 -27.82 -9.07 9.52
CA SER A 64 -27.20 -8.08 10.41
C SER A 64 -25.77 -8.45 10.77
N ALA A 65 -25.50 -9.73 11.07
CA ALA A 65 -24.17 -10.20 11.43
C ALA A 65 -23.21 -10.11 10.24
N THR A 66 -23.68 -10.51 9.06
CA THR A 66 -22.92 -10.38 7.80
C THR A 66 -22.60 -8.92 7.49
N MET A 67 -23.58 -8.02 7.61
CA MET A 67 -23.39 -6.59 7.35
C MET A 67 -22.42 -5.93 8.33
N ALA A 68 -22.44 -6.34 9.60
CA ALA A 68 -21.51 -5.83 10.61
C ALA A 68 -20.03 -6.13 10.26
N VAL A 69 -19.75 -7.24 9.57
CA VAL A 69 -18.41 -7.56 9.06
C VAL A 69 -18.08 -6.78 7.78
N LEU A 70 -19.03 -6.72 6.85
CA LEU A 70 -18.84 -6.06 5.55
C LEU A 70 -18.62 -4.55 5.66
N VAL A 71 -19.08 -3.93 6.75
CA VAL A 71 -18.92 -2.49 7.00
C VAL A 71 -17.47 -2.08 7.32
N GLN A 72 -16.53 -3.03 7.47
CA GLN A 72 -15.08 -2.77 7.62
C GLN A 72 -14.74 -1.74 8.70
N CYS A 73 -15.05 -2.06 9.95
CA CYS A 73 -14.78 -1.22 11.12
C CYS A 73 -13.28 -0.92 11.40
N LEU A 74 -12.36 -1.54 10.65
CA LEU A 74 -10.91 -1.34 10.77
C LEU A 74 -10.39 -0.12 10.01
N ASN A 75 -11.21 0.45 9.12
CA ASN A 75 -10.81 1.61 8.33
C ASN A 75 -10.61 2.85 9.24
N PRO A 76 -9.67 3.75 8.91
CA PRO A 76 -9.47 4.99 9.65
C PRO A 76 -10.73 5.85 9.66
N ARG A 77 -10.94 6.62 10.73
CA ARG A 77 -12.21 7.32 10.99
C ARG A 77 -12.76 8.11 9.80
N ALA A 78 -11.96 8.97 9.16
CA ALA A 78 -12.46 9.81 8.07
C ALA A 78 -12.83 8.99 6.82
N MET A 79 -12.00 7.99 6.50
CA MET A 79 -12.28 7.05 5.40
C MET A 79 -13.55 6.23 5.68
N PHE A 80 -13.69 5.73 6.92
CA PHE A 80 -14.87 5.01 7.36
C PHE A 80 -16.15 5.85 7.27
N MET A 81 -16.13 7.11 7.73
CA MET A 81 -17.29 7.99 7.67
C MET A 81 -17.72 8.30 6.22
N LYS A 82 -16.76 8.53 5.32
CA LYS A 82 -17.04 8.73 3.89
C LYS A 82 -17.68 7.48 3.27
N ILE A 83 -17.10 6.31 3.50
CA ILE A 83 -17.65 5.04 2.98
C ILE A 83 -19.00 4.73 3.59
N MET A 84 -19.21 5.03 4.88
CA MET A 84 -20.48 4.86 5.57
C MET A 84 -21.60 5.67 4.91
N LEU A 85 -21.32 6.92 4.55
CA LEU A 85 -22.28 7.76 3.81
C LEU A 85 -22.69 7.09 2.50
N PHE A 86 -21.72 6.59 1.72
CA PHE A 86 -22.02 5.87 0.48
C PHE A 86 -22.76 4.54 0.72
N ASN A 87 -22.46 3.81 1.80
CA ASN A 87 -23.18 2.59 2.18
C ASN A 87 -24.66 2.89 2.44
N LEU A 88 -24.96 3.97 3.18
CA LEU A 88 -26.34 4.36 3.47
C LEU A 88 -27.08 4.82 2.20
N LEU A 89 -26.44 5.64 1.36
CA LEU A 89 -27.03 6.06 0.09
C LEU A 89 -27.30 4.87 -0.83
N ALA A 90 -26.33 3.96 -0.98
CA ALA A 90 -26.49 2.75 -1.77
C ALA A 90 -27.61 1.86 -1.23
N LEU A 91 -27.73 1.72 0.10
CA LEU A 91 -28.81 0.96 0.73
C LEU A 91 -30.19 1.59 0.48
N CYS A 92 -30.31 2.92 0.56
CA CYS A 92 -31.56 3.63 0.27
C CYS A 92 -31.98 3.47 -1.21
N ILE A 93 -31.02 3.54 -2.13
CA ILE A 93 -31.26 3.30 -3.56
C ILE A 93 -31.66 1.83 -3.78
N ALA A 94 -30.96 0.88 -3.16
CA ALA A 94 -31.29 -0.55 -3.22
C ALA A 94 -32.69 -0.84 -2.70
N ALA A 95 -33.10 -0.21 -1.60
CA ALA A 95 -34.44 -0.35 -1.04
C ALA A 95 -35.52 0.19 -1.99
N SER A 96 -35.27 1.35 -2.60
CA SER A 96 -36.19 1.96 -3.58
C SER A 96 -36.35 1.10 -4.83
N LEU A 97 -35.23 0.63 -5.41
CA LEU A 97 -35.24 -0.29 -6.56
C LEU A 97 -35.87 -1.65 -6.19
N GLY A 98 -35.60 -2.14 -4.97
CA GLY A 98 -36.24 -3.30 -4.37
C GLY A 98 -37.77 -3.21 -4.36
N CYS A 99 -38.31 -2.08 -3.89
CA CYS A 99 -39.75 -1.83 -3.88
C CYS A 99 -40.34 -1.76 -5.30
N LEU A 100 -39.64 -1.14 -6.25
CA LEU A 100 -40.08 -1.06 -7.65
C LEU A 100 -40.09 -2.44 -8.31
N GLY A 101 -39.02 -3.22 -8.16
CA GLY A 101 -38.94 -4.57 -8.70
C GLY A 101 -39.97 -5.51 -8.09
N LEU A 102 -40.20 -5.40 -6.78
CA LEU A 102 -41.28 -6.11 -6.10
C LEU A 102 -42.66 -5.71 -6.65
N TYR A 103 -42.94 -4.42 -6.79
CA TYR A 103 -44.20 -3.93 -7.34
C TYR A 103 -44.44 -4.49 -8.76
N SER A 104 -43.42 -4.44 -9.63
CA SER A 104 -43.51 -5.00 -10.97
C SER A 104 -43.75 -6.52 -10.96
N ALA A 105 -43.09 -7.26 -10.06
CA ALA A 105 -43.28 -8.71 -9.93
C ALA A 105 -44.69 -9.09 -9.47
N VAL A 106 -45.24 -8.36 -8.49
CA VAL A 106 -46.62 -8.55 -8.01
C VAL A 106 -47.63 -8.22 -9.10
N ARG A 107 -47.46 -7.10 -9.82
CA ARG A 107 -48.35 -6.76 -10.96
C ARG A 107 -48.26 -7.77 -12.09
N ALA A 108 -47.08 -8.29 -12.39
CA ALA A 108 -46.92 -9.35 -13.38
C ALA A 108 -47.65 -10.63 -12.98
N ARG A 109 -47.64 -10.99 -11.68
CA ARG A 109 -48.42 -12.11 -11.15
C ARG A 109 -49.92 -11.86 -11.32
N GLU A 110 -50.41 -10.70 -10.91
CA GLU A 110 -51.83 -10.34 -10.99
C GLU A 110 -52.37 -10.42 -12.43
N HIS A 111 -51.60 -9.96 -13.41
CA HIS A 111 -52.03 -10.01 -14.81
C HIS A 111 -51.96 -11.39 -15.47
N THR A 112 -51.23 -12.34 -14.89
CA THR A 112 -50.97 -13.66 -15.50
C THR A 112 -51.68 -14.80 -14.78
N THR A 113 -52.29 -14.52 -13.63
CA THR A 113 -53.07 -15.50 -12.86
C THR A 113 -54.54 -15.38 -13.28
N PRO A 114 -55.19 -16.45 -13.78
CA PRO A 114 -56.60 -16.42 -14.13
C PRO A 114 -57.49 -16.08 -12.92
N VAL A 115 -58.60 -15.38 -13.15
CA VAL A 115 -59.52 -14.93 -12.09
C VAL A 115 -60.18 -16.12 -11.37
N ASP A 116 -60.40 -17.24 -12.07
CA ASP A 116 -60.98 -18.49 -11.56
C ASP A 116 -59.93 -19.52 -11.12
N ALA A 117 -58.67 -19.12 -10.92
CA ALA A 117 -57.62 -20.04 -10.53
C ALA A 117 -57.81 -20.58 -9.10
N SER A 118 -57.60 -21.90 -8.92
CA SER A 118 -57.55 -22.54 -7.60
C SER A 118 -56.50 -21.87 -6.70
N GLU A 119 -56.71 -21.91 -5.37
CA GLU A 119 -55.78 -21.29 -4.39
C GLU A 119 -54.35 -21.84 -4.52
N ASP A 120 -54.20 -23.11 -4.88
CA ASP A 120 -52.89 -23.75 -5.11
C ASP A 120 -52.12 -23.11 -6.29
N VAL A 121 -52.84 -22.68 -7.33
CA VAL A 121 -52.26 -22.01 -8.50
C VAL A 121 -51.98 -20.55 -8.19
N ARG A 122 -52.86 -19.89 -7.44
CA ARG A 122 -52.69 -18.48 -7.03
C ARG A 122 -51.49 -18.28 -6.10
N ASN A 123 -51.30 -19.21 -5.17
CA ASN A 123 -50.20 -19.19 -4.20
C ASN A 123 -48.94 -19.91 -4.71
N GLY A 124 -49.05 -20.61 -5.83
CA GLY A 124 -47.98 -21.39 -6.43
C GLY A 124 -46.95 -20.57 -7.21
N TYR A 125 -46.11 -21.31 -7.93
CA TYR A 125 -45.08 -20.77 -8.81
C TYR A 125 -45.70 -19.98 -9.97
N ASN A 126 -45.23 -18.75 -10.19
CA ASN A 126 -45.61 -17.92 -11.33
C ASN A 126 -44.37 -17.58 -12.17
N SER A 127 -44.35 -18.07 -13.42
CA SER A 127 -43.22 -17.89 -14.33
C SER A 127 -42.96 -16.42 -14.68
N SER A 128 -44.03 -15.65 -14.91
CA SER A 128 -43.95 -14.24 -15.32
C SER A 128 -43.39 -13.35 -14.20
N ALA A 129 -43.83 -13.57 -12.96
CA ALA A 129 -43.29 -12.86 -11.80
C ALA A 129 -41.80 -13.18 -11.56
N CYS A 130 -41.41 -14.43 -11.79
CA CYS A 130 -40.00 -14.85 -11.73
C CYS A 130 -39.16 -14.18 -12.83
N ALA A 131 -39.67 -14.12 -14.06
CA ALA A 131 -38.98 -13.47 -15.17
C ALA A 131 -38.77 -11.97 -14.91
N VAL A 132 -39.80 -11.26 -14.45
CA VAL A 132 -39.70 -9.83 -14.11
C VAL A 132 -38.72 -9.59 -12.97
N SER A 133 -38.76 -10.44 -11.93
CA SER A 133 -37.81 -10.34 -10.80
C SER A 133 -36.36 -10.61 -11.27
N ALA A 134 -36.15 -11.55 -12.20
CA ALA A 134 -34.85 -11.83 -12.78
C ALA A 134 -34.31 -10.65 -13.61
N VAL A 135 -35.16 -10.00 -14.41
CA VAL A 135 -34.77 -8.81 -15.19
C VAL A 135 -34.31 -7.68 -14.27
N TRP A 136 -35.06 -7.39 -13.22
CA TRP A 136 -34.66 -6.41 -12.20
C TRP A 136 -33.34 -6.80 -11.51
N PHE A 137 -33.20 -8.07 -11.14
CA PHE A 137 -31.96 -8.58 -10.54
C PHE A 137 -30.74 -8.37 -11.45
N PHE A 138 -30.84 -8.71 -12.74
CA PHE A 138 -29.75 -8.49 -13.69
C PHE A 138 -29.43 -7.01 -13.88
N PHE A 139 -30.47 -6.17 -14.01
CA PHE A 139 -30.32 -4.73 -14.17
C PHE A 139 -29.61 -4.09 -12.96
N ASP A 140 -30.08 -4.37 -11.74
CA ASP A 140 -29.52 -3.83 -10.52
C ASP A 140 -28.07 -4.30 -10.30
N ILE A 141 -27.79 -5.60 -10.51
CA ILE A 141 -26.43 -6.14 -10.37
C ILE A 141 -25.48 -5.57 -11.42
N TRP A 142 -25.95 -5.35 -12.66
CA TRP A 142 -25.16 -4.70 -13.70
C TRP A 142 -24.78 -3.26 -13.31
N ILE A 143 -25.75 -2.48 -12.80
CA ILE A 143 -25.48 -1.12 -12.29
C ILE A 143 -24.48 -1.16 -11.13
N GLY A 144 -24.71 -2.04 -10.15
CA GLY A 144 -23.85 -2.18 -8.98
C GLY A 144 -22.41 -2.53 -9.35
N ASN A 145 -22.21 -3.45 -10.28
CA ASN A 145 -20.88 -3.84 -10.76
C ASN A 145 -20.20 -2.75 -11.60
N THR A 146 -20.97 -2.00 -12.40
CA THR A 146 -20.45 -0.87 -13.19
C THR A 146 -19.94 0.23 -12.27
N LEU A 147 -20.72 0.60 -11.25
CA LEU A 147 -20.33 1.61 -10.25
C LEU A 147 -19.13 1.15 -9.43
N ARG A 148 -19.07 -0.14 -9.06
CA ARG A 148 -17.92 -0.73 -8.38
C ARG A 148 -16.63 -0.59 -9.19
N ASN A 149 -16.69 -0.76 -10.52
CA ASN A 149 -15.52 -0.65 -11.39
C ASN A 149 -15.09 0.80 -11.65
N TYR A 150 -16.03 1.75 -11.61
CA TYR A 150 -15.74 3.17 -11.86
C TYR A 150 -14.83 3.80 -10.80
N ARG A 151 -15.09 3.55 -9.51
CA ARG A 151 -14.29 4.06 -8.36
C ARG A 151 -14.09 2.95 -7.32
N PRO A 152 -13.20 1.97 -7.56
CA PRO A 152 -13.10 0.78 -6.72
C PRO A 152 -12.67 1.07 -5.28
N SER A 153 -11.85 2.11 -5.06
CA SER A 153 -11.38 2.48 -3.72
C SER A 153 -12.50 2.96 -2.78
N GLU A 154 -13.57 3.54 -3.31
CA GLU A 154 -14.65 4.16 -2.52
C GLU A 154 -15.97 3.39 -2.64
N LEU A 155 -16.31 2.92 -3.85
CA LEU A 155 -17.62 2.34 -4.15
C LEU A 155 -17.66 0.82 -4.05
N GLN A 156 -16.51 0.13 -3.93
CA GLN A 156 -16.51 -1.33 -3.85
C GLN A 156 -17.37 -1.86 -2.70
N GLN A 157 -17.23 -1.28 -1.51
CA GLN A 157 -17.94 -1.74 -0.33
C GLN A 157 -19.44 -1.38 -0.36
N PRO A 158 -19.85 -0.13 -0.69
CA PRO A 158 -21.26 0.22 -0.89
C PRO A 158 -21.96 -0.68 -1.90
N MET A 159 -21.31 -0.97 -3.03
CA MET A 159 -21.91 -1.78 -4.09
C MET A 159 -22.03 -3.26 -3.71
N VAL A 160 -21.13 -3.79 -2.87
CA VAL A 160 -21.29 -5.15 -2.32
C VAL A 160 -22.52 -5.23 -1.41
N ILE A 161 -22.73 -4.24 -0.54
CA ILE A 161 -23.93 -4.18 0.31
C ILE A 161 -25.20 -4.05 -0.53
N PHE A 162 -25.18 -3.18 -1.56
CA PHE A 162 -26.25 -3.03 -2.53
C PHE A 162 -26.60 -4.37 -3.20
N SER A 163 -25.60 -5.08 -3.74
CA SER A 163 -25.83 -6.35 -4.44
C SER A 163 -26.38 -7.44 -3.53
N ILE A 164 -25.92 -7.51 -2.27
CA ILE A 164 -26.47 -8.48 -1.30
C ILE A 164 -27.93 -8.15 -0.98
N PHE A 165 -28.25 -6.87 -0.76
CA PHE A 165 -29.63 -6.44 -0.48
C PHE A 165 -30.55 -6.81 -1.65
N VAL A 166 -30.17 -6.42 -2.86
CA VAL A 166 -30.93 -6.72 -4.09
C VAL A 166 -31.07 -8.23 -4.28
N GLY A 167 -30.00 -9.01 -4.07
CA GLY A 167 -30.07 -10.46 -4.17
C GLY A 167 -31.05 -11.11 -3.20
N VAL A 168 -31.13 -10.62 -1.96
CA VAL A 168 -32.11 -11.13 -0.99
C VAL A 168 -33.54 -10.74 -1.37
N VAL A 169 -33.77 -9.51 -1.82
CA VAL A 169 -35.12 -9.02 -2.15
C VAL A 169 -35.64 -9.66 -3.44
N MET A 170 -34.86 -9.66 -4.53
CA MET A 170 -35.31 -10.12 -5.85
C MET A 170 -35.45 -11.65 -5.96
N THR A 171 -34.73 -12.41 -5.13
CA THR A 171 -34.91 -13.87 -5.09
C THR A 171 -36.20 -14.29 -4.38
N ARG A 172 -36.77 -13.40 -3.56
CA ARG A 172 -38.01 -13.64 -2.80
C ARG A 172 -39.21 -12.91 -3.37
N SER A 173 -39.01 -11.83 -4.14
CA SER A 173 -40.09 -11.02 -4.73
C SER A 173 -41.09 -11.82 -5.54
N ALA A 174 -40.64 -12.83 -6.30
CA ALA A 174 -41.52 -13.66 -7.12
C ALA A 174 -42.43 -14.60 -6.31
N GLN A 175 -42.06 -14.91 -5.07
CA GLN A 175 -42.86 -15.74 -4.16
C GLN A 175 -43.95 -14.94 -3.43
N ILE A 176 -43.83 -13.62 -3.40
CA ILE A 176 -44.77 -12.74 -2.71
C ILE A 176 -46.02 -12.54 -3.56
N ILE A 177 -47.18 -12.69 -2.93
CA ILE A 177 -48.48 -12.59 -3.59
C ILE A 177 -49.04 -11.18 -3.46
N THR A 178 -48.90 -10.58 -2.27
CA THR A 178 -49.48 -9.27 -1.96
C THR A 178 -48.40 -8.19 -1.82
N LEU A 179 -48.71 -6.99 -2.28
CA LEU A 179 -47.78 -5.86 -2.17
C LEU A 179 -47.47 -5.49 -0.71
N SER A 180 -48.47 -5.60 0.18
CA SER A 180 -48.32 -5.30 1.61
C SER A 180 -47.31 -6.24 2.29
N GLU A 181 -47.39 -7.54 2.02
CA GLU A 181 -46.44 -8.53 2.54
C GLU A 181 -45.01 -8.25 2.01
N GLY A 182 -44.89 -7.91 0.73
CA GLY A 182 -43.59 -7.59 0.15
C GLY A 182 -42.96 -6.33 0.71
N LEU A 183 -43.74 -5.26 0.94
CA LEU A 183 -43.24 -4.06 1.61
C LEU A 183 -42.81 -4.35 3.06
N HIS A 184 -43.53 -5.22 3.76
CA HIS A 184 -43.12 -5.71 5.07
C HIS A 184 -41.79 -6.47 5.02
N MET A 185 -41.58 -7.30 4.00
CA MET A 185 -40.32 -8.00 3.78
C MET A 185 -39.17 -7.01 3.54
N VAL A 186 -39.32 -6.07 2.61
CA VAL A 186 -38.28 -5.06 2.30
C VAL A 186 -37.93 -4.25 3.55
N ARG A 187 -38.95 -3.85 4.34
CA ARG A 187 -38.73 -3.17 5.62
C ARG A 187 -37.94 -4.02 6.61
N LYS A 188 -38.25 -5.31 6.76
CA LYS A 188 -37.51 -6.21 7.68
C LYS A 188 -36.05 -6.41 7.23
N VAL A 189 -35.81 -6.58 5.94
CA VAL A 189 -34.46 -6.70 5.37
C VAL A 189 -33.67 -5.41 5.58
N LEU A 190 -34.28 -4.26 5.31
CA LEU A 190 -33.66 -2.94 5.52
C LEU A 190 -33.29 -2.73 6.99
N LEU A 191 -34.21 -3.04 7.93
CA LEU A 191 -33.93 -2.98 9.36
C LEU A 191 -32.76 -3.90 9.75
N ALA A 192 -32.72 -5.12 9.22
CA ALA A 192 -31.62 -6.06 9.49
C ALA A 192 -30.26 -5.50 9.05
N VAL A 193 -30.17 -4.92 7.85
CA VAL A 193 -28.93 -4.28 7.39
C VAL A 193 -28.56 -3.08 8.27
N MET A 194 -29.54 -2.22 8.57
CA MET A 194 -29.34 -1.02 9.40
C MET A 194 -28.81 -1.33 10.80
N VAL A 195 -29.29 -2.40 11.43
CA VAL A 195 -28.78 -2.86 12.74
C VAL A 195 -27.28 -3.21 12.66
N GLY A 196 -26.88 -3.99 11.66
CA GLY A 196 -25.47 -4.36 11.46
C GLY A 196 -24.58 -3.15 11.20
N VAL A 197 -25.05 -2.23 10.35
CA VAL A 197 -24.37 -0.97 10.03
C VAL A 197 -24.21 -0.08 11.27
N THR A 198 -25.25 0.05 12.09
CA THR A 198 -25.25 0.88 13.30
C THR A 198 -24.27 0.35 14.35
N ILE A 199 -24.29 -0.97 14.59
CA ILE A 199 -23.38 -1.61 15.55
C ILE A 199 -21.93 -1.47 15.07
N ALA A 200 -21.65 -1.74 13.79
CA ALA A 200 -20.31 -1.56 13.23
C ALA A 200 -19.83 -0.10 13.31
N THR A 201 -20.73 0.87 13.11
CA THR A 201 -20.44 2.30 13.30
C THR A 201 -20.07 2.62 14.75
N GLY A 202 -20.87 2.14 15.70
CA GLY A 202 -20.61 2.32 17.13
C GLY A 202 -19.24 1.75 17.54
N VAL A 203 -18.92 0.54 17.09
CA VAL A 203 -17.61 -0.08 17.37
C VAL A 203 -16.47 0.70 16.71
N SER A 204 -16.63 1.12 15.47
CA SER A 204 -15.59 1.87 14.74
C SER A 204 -15.22 3.19 15.42
N LEU A 205 -16.23 3.90 15.95
CA LEU A 205 -16.08 5.22 16.59
C LEU A 205 -15.66 5.15 18.06
N LEU A 206 -16.17 4.17 18.82
CA LEU A 206 -15.97 4.10 20.27
C LEU A 206 -14.82 3.17 20.69
N VAL A 207 -14.58 2.09 19.95
CA VAL A 207 -13.58 1.07 20.31
C VAL A 207 -12.31 1.30 19.50
N TYR A 208 -11.25 1.79 20.17
CA TYR A 208 -9.94 2.06 19.58
C TYR A 208 -10.04 2.88 18.26
N PRO A 209 -10.44 4.17 18.35
CA PRO A 209 -10.57 5.02 17.18
C PRO A 209 -9.20 5.34 16.59
N VAL A 210 -8.91 4.77 15.42
CA VAL A 210 -7.69 5.09 14.66
C VAL A 210 -8.00 6.29 13.76
N THR A 211 -7.31 7.40 13.99
CA THR A 211 -7.44 8.60 13.15
C THR A 211 -6.68 8.43 11.83
N SER A 212 -7.20 9.04 10.77
CA SER A 212 -6.51 9.09 9.47
C SER A 212 -5.17 9.83 9.60
N ARG A 213 -5.09 10.87 10.43
CA ARG A 213 -3.83 11.57 10.75
C ARG A 213 -2.81 10.68 11.45
N ALA A 214 -3.22 9.82 12.38
CA ALA A 214 -2.30 8.87 13.02
C ALA A 214 -1.71 7.88 12.00
N LYS A 215 -2.53 7.42 11.04
CA LYS A 215 -2.06 6.56 9.94
C LYS A 215 -1.08 7.30 9.01
N LEU A 216 -1.35 8.57 8.71
CA LEU A 216 -0.45 9.43 7.94
C LEU A 216 0.91 9.57 8.65
N PHE A 217 0.90 9.95 9.94
CA PHE A 217 2.14 10.11 10.72
C PHE A 217 2.90 8.79 10.89
N HIS A 218 2.21 7.68 11.11
CA HIS A 218 2.85 6.37 11.13
C HIS A 218 3.51 6.02 9.79
N GLY A 219 2.89 6.40 8.67
CA GLY A 219 3.47 6.27 7.33
C GLY A 219 4.68 7.19 7.08
N LEU A 220 4.74 8.35 7.74
CA LEU A 220 5.85 9.30 7.64
C LEU A 220 7.09 8.88 8.44
N ARG A 221 6.94 8.16 9.55
CA ARG A 221 8.05 7.72 10.41
C ARG A 221 9.21 7.01 9.69
N PRO A 222 9.00 6.07 8.76
CA PRO A 222 10.11 5.42 8.05
C PRO A 222 10.79 6.32 7.01
N PHE A 223 10.19 7.45 6.61
CA PHE A 223 10.69 8.31 5.53
C PHE A 223 12.17 8.70 5.67
N PRO A 224 12.66 9.16 6.86
CA PRO A 224 14.06 9.57 7.00
C PRO A 224 15.03 8.39 6.82
N ASN A 225 14.65 7.21 7.31
CA ASN A 225 15.45 5.99 7.15
C ASN A 225 15.48 5.53 5.69
N THR A 226 14.38 5.65 4.96
CA THR A 226 14.32 5.34 3.52
C THR A 226 15.20 6.29 2.70
N VAL A 227 15.15 7.60 2.99
CA VAL A 227 16.04 8.59 2.34
C VAL A 227 17.51 8.31 2.65
N LYS A 228 17.84 8.02 3.92
CA LYS A 228 19.19 7.62 4.33
C LYS A 228 19.68 6.37 3.60
N SER A 229 18.80 5.37 3.43
CA SER A 229 19.11 4.14 2.70
C SER A 229 19.39 4.42 1.22
N LEU A 230 18.57 5.24 0.57
CA LEU A 230 18.73 5.64 -0.83
C LEU A 230 20.06 6.38 -1.06
N LEU A 231 20.37 7.37 -0.22
CA LEU A 231 21.62 8.13 -0.30
C LEU A 231 22.85 7.23 -0.10
N LYS A 232 22.79 6.28 0.84
CA LYS A 232 23.86 5.27 1.01
C LYS A 232 24.02 4.36 -0.19
N ALA A 233 22.92 3.89 -0.78
CA ALA A 233 22.96 3.07 -1.99
C ALA A 233 23.59 3.83 -3.16
N GLN A 234 23.31 5.13 -3.26
CA GLN A 234 23.91 6.00 -4.27
C GLN A 234 25.41 6.23 -4.04
N ILE A 235 25.82 6.54 -2.81
CA ILE A 235 27.25 6.68 -2.45
C ILE A 235 28.00 5.38 -2.76
N ALA A 236 27.40 4.23 -2.43
CA ALA A 236 27.98 2.92 -2.73
C ALA A 236 28.12 2.67 -4.24
N TYR A 237 27.15 3.12 -5.04
CA TYR A 237 27.23 3.05 -6.50
C TYR A 237 28.39 3.91 -7.05
N VAL A 238 28.50 5.16 -6.61
CA VAL A 238 29.57 6.08 -7.04
C VAL A 238 30.95 5.58 -6.59
N ARG A 239 31.09 5.12 -5.34
CA ARG A 239 32.34 4.54 -4.82
C ARG A 239 32.76 3.27 -5.56
N ARG A 240 31.82 2.47 -6.07
CA ARG A 240 32.16 1.33 -6.93
C ARG A 240 32.65 1.79 -8.30
N SER A 241 32.02 2.82 -8.87
CA SER A 241 32.48 3.41 -10.12
C SER A 241 33.91 3.97 -10.02
N GLU A 242 34.38 4.34 -8.82
CA GLU A 242 35.77 4.72 -8.56
C GLU A 242 36.75 3.53 -8.73
N LYS A 243 36.44 2.40 -8.10
CA LYS A 243 37.33 1.22 -8.07
C LYS A 243 37.40 0.50 -9.40
N GLU A 244 36.26 0.42 -10.09
CA GLU A 244 36.15 -0.30 -11.35
C GLU A 244 36.23 0.66 -12.55
N GLY A 245 36.26 1.98 -12.33
CA GLY A 245 36.17 3.01 -13.37
C GLY A 245 34.74 3.12 -13.95
N PRO A 246 34.18 4.33 -14.16
CA PRO A 246 32.87 4.50 -14.84
C PRO A 246 32.86 3.88 -16.25
N TRP A 247 34.06 3.77 -16.84
CA TRP A 247 34.30 3.36 -18.22
C TRP A 247 34.67 1.88 -18.39
N LYS A 248 35.10 1.15 -17.34
CA LYS A 248 35.44 -0.28 -17.49
C LYS A 248 34.22 -1.18 -17.34
N LEU A 249 33.19 -0.76 -16.57
CA LEU A 249 31.94 -1.51 -16.42
C LEU A 249 31.20 -1.71 -17.74
N THR A 250 31.11 -0.67 -18.57
CA THR A 250 30.44 -0.80 -19.87
C THR A 250 31.32 -1.50 -20.89
N ARG A 251 32.64 -1.29 -20.85
CA ARG A 251 33.59 -1.94 -21.77
C ARG A 251 33.68 -3.46 -21.56
N ALA A 252 33.56 -3.94 -20.32
CA ALA A 252 33.50 -5.38 -20.04
C ALA A 252 32.20 -6.04 -20.55
N ALA A 253 31.11 -5.27 -20.65
CA ALA A 253 29.84 -5.73 -21.23
C ALA A 253 29.77 -5.59 -22.77
N THR A 254 30.69 -4.84 -23.40
CA THR A 254 30.68 -4.53 -24.84
C THR A 254 31.92 -4.93 -25.62
N LEU A 255 32.95 -5.51 -25.00
CA LEU A 255 34.06 -6.14 -25.73
C LEU A 255 33.68 -7.56 -26.13
N PRO A 256 33.34 -7.85 -27.41
CA PRO A 256 33.60 -9.19 -27.92
C PRO A 256 35.12 -9.33 -27.90
N GLY A 257 35.64 -10.05 -26.90
CA GLY A 257 37.03 -10.49 -26.95
C GLY A 257 37.29 -11.12 -28.31
N TYR A 258 38.38 -10.73 -28.97
CA TYR A 258 38.87 -11.32 -30.21
C TYR A 258 39.00 -12.83 -30.00
N ALA A 259 37.93 -13.55 -30.29
CA ALA A 259 37.90 -15.00 -30.28
C ALA A 259 38.22 -15.43 -31.71
N THR A 260 39.35 -16.12 -31.83
CA THR A 260 39.85 -16.78 -33.03
C THR A 260 38.71 -17.48 -33.79
N PHE A 261 38.78 -17.40 -35.12
CA PHE A 261 37.74 -17.71 -36.13
C PHE A 261 37.08 -19.12 -36.06
N GLY A 262 37.41 -19.96 -35.06
CA GLY A 262 36.89 -21.33 -34.91
C GLY A 262 35.57 -21.47 -34.12
N SER A 263 35.03 -20.42 -33.48
CA SER A 263 33.87 -20.56 -32.57
C SER A 263 32.53 -20.06 -33.12
N ILE A 264 32.50 -19.53 -34.35
CA ILE A 264 31.32 -18.88 -34.96
C ILE A 264 30.14 -19.85 -35.14
N LEU A 265 30.39 -21.14 -35.34
CA LEU A 265 29.33 -22.13 -35.58
C LEU A 265 28.62 -22.63 -34.30
N SER A 266 29.19 -22.42 -33.11
CA SER A 266 28.54 -22.87 -31.85
C SER A 266 27.62 -21.81 -31.22
N ARG A 267 27.74 -20.54 -31.64
CA ARG A 267 27.05 -19.41 -30.99
C ARG A 267 25.70 -19.06 -31.60
N GLN A 268 25.39 -19.56 -32.80
CA GLN A 268 24.09 -19.32 -33.44
C GLN A 268 22.96 -20.12 -32.77
N ALA A 269 23.28 -21.20 -32.05
CA ALA A 269 22.32 -21.94 -31.23
C ALA A 269 22.03 -21.29 -29.87
N THR A 270 22.92 -20.43 -29.35
CA THR A 270 22.74 -19.73 -28.07
C THR A 270 22.21 -18.29 -28.21
N ALA A 271 22.38 -17.66 -29.38
CA ALA A 271 21.89 -16.31 -29.65
C ALA A 271 20.34 -16.18 -29.65
N ALA A 272 19.62 -17.28 -29.87
CA ALA A 272 18.15 -17.29 -29.76
C ALA A 272 17.64 -17.35 -28.31
N ARG A 273 18.53 -17.53 -27.32
CA ARG A 273 18.18 -17.63 -25.88
C ARG A 273 18.67 -16.46 -25.03
N GLU A 274 19.47 -15.55 -25.59
CA GLU A 274 20.11 -14.43 -24.89
C GLU A 274 19.49 -13.06 -25.20
N ALA A 275 18.23 -13.01 -25.67
CA ALA A 275 17.47 -11.76 -25.79
C ALA A 275 16.90 -11.26 -24.44
N THR A 276 17.18 -11.94 -23.32
CA THR A 276 16.61 -11.63 -22.00
C THR A 276 17.60 -11.90 -20.86
N ALA A 277 18.67 -11.10 -20.75
CA ALA A 277 19.30 -10.71 -19.48
C ALA A 277 20.64 -10.02 -19.77
N VAL A 278 20.61 -8.69 -19.93
CA VAL A 278 21.83 -7.90 -19.71
C VAL A 278 22.18 -8.05 -18.21
N PRO A 279 23.44 -8.32 -17.82
CA PRO A 279 23.83 -8.42 -16.42
C PRO A 279 23.53 -7.09 -15.71
N GLN A 280 22.41 -7.02 -14.98
CA GLN A 280 22.03 -5.82 -14.27
C GLN A 280 22.87 -5.73 -13.00
N ASP A 281 23.69 -4.69 -12.87
CA ASP A 281 24.54 -4.50 -11.69
C ASP A 281 23.74 -4.51 -10.38
N LYS A 282 24.20 -5.32 -9.43
CA LYS A 282 23.61 -5.44 -8.07
C LYS A 282 23.44 -4.08 -7.38
N HIS A 283 24.36 -3.13 -7.58
CA HIS A 283 24.26 -1.79 -6.99
C HIS A 283 23.25 -0.89 -7.70
N SER A 284 23.18 -0.95 -9.04
CA SER A 284 22.15 -0.25 -9.82
C SER A 284 20.75 -0.79 -9.48
N GLN A 285 20.63 -2.10 -9.30
CA GLN A 285 19.39 -2.73 -8.84
C GLN A 285 19.03 -2.30 -7.41
N SER A 286 20.00 -2.24 -6.48
CA SER A 286 19.76 -1.77 -5.11
C SER A 286 19.29 -0.32 -5.05
N LEU A 287 19.83 0.55 -5.92
CA LEU A 287 19.40 1.95 -6.02
C LEU A 287 17.97 2.05 -6.57
N LYS A 288 17.65 1.28 -7.63
CA LYS A 288 16.30 1.20 -8.18
C LYS A 288 15.28 0.69 -7.15
N THR A 289 15.64 -0.33 -6.37
CA THR A 289 14.77 -0.84 -5.28
C THR A 289 14.53 0.23 -4.22
N ALA A 290 15.59 0.89 -3.72
CA ALA A 290 15.44 1.95 -2.72
C ALA A 290 14.60 3.14 -3.23
N MET A 291 14.72 3.48 -4.52
CA MET A 291 13.92 4.51 -5.16
C MET A 291 12.45 4.10 -5.29
N ASN A 292 12.19 2.84 -5.67
CA ASN A 292 10.84 2.30 -5.71
C ASN A 292 10.19 2.25 -4.32
N ASP A 293 10.96 1.91 -3.29
CA ASP A 293 10.49 1.92 -1.89
C ASP A 293 10.08 3.34 -1.47
N LEU A 294 10.90 4.35 -1.80
CA LEU A 294 10.60 5.76 -1.52
C LEU A 294 9.37 6.26 -2.30
N ASN A 295 9.27 5.93 -3.59
CA ASN A 295 8.09 6.23 -4.41
C ASN A 295 6.83 5.59 -3.82
N SER A 296 6.90 4.32 -3.41
CA SER A 296 5.76 3.61 -2.81
C SER A 296 5.31 4.25 -1.50
N LEU A 297 6.27 4.75 -0.69
CA LEU A 297 5.98 5.43 0.57
C LEU A 297 5.27 6.76 0.31
N TYR A 298 5.74 7.53 -0.67
CA TYR A 298 5.13 8.79 -1.08
C TYR A 298 3.74 8.58 -1.69
N SER A 299 3.52 7.56 -2.53
CA SER A 299 2.19 7.24 -3.05
C SER A 299 1.20 6.94 -1.92
N LYS A 300 1.60 6.08 -0.95
CA LYS A 300 0.78 5.79 0.23
C LYS A 300 0.53 7.03 1.07
N LEU A 301 1.51 7.91 1.21
CA LEU A 301 1.36 9.19 1.91
C LEU A 301 0.30 10.05 1.25
N HIS A 302 0.37 10.19 -0.08
CA HIS A 302 -0.56 10.99 -0.87
C HIS A 302 -2.00 10.47 -0.76
N ASP A 303 -2.20 9.16 -0.82
CA ASP A 303 -3.53 8.55 -0.65
C ASP A 303 -4.10 8.81 0.75
N ASN A 304 -3.28 8.73 1.80
CA ASN A 304 -3.72 9.00 3.17
C ASN A 304 -3.91 10.49 3.45
N LEU A 305 -3.21 11.37 2.73
CA LEU A 305 -3.31 12.83 2.89
C LEU A 305 -4.73 13.33 2.61
N TYR A 306 -5.36 12.82 1.55
CA TYR A 306 -6.74 13.17 1.21
C TYR A 306 -7.70 12.98 2.39
N TYR A 307 -7.61 11.84 3.08
CA TYR A 307 -8.45 11.53 4.25
C TYR A 307 -8.01 12.25 5.52
N ALA A 308 -6.71 12.49 5.69
CA ALA A 308 -6.15 13.17 6.86
C ALA A 308 -6.55 14.65 6.92
N LYS A 309 -6.70 15.30 5.76
CA LYS A 309 -7.17 16.69 5.65
C LYS A 309 -8.63 16.87 6.04
N GLN A 310 -9.48 15.95 5.59
CA GLN A 310 -10.92 15.97 5.84
C GLN A 310 -11.26 15.61 7.29
N GLU A 311 -10.28 15.08 8.04
CA GLU A 311 -10.45 14.74 9.44
C GLU A 311 -10.29 15.97 10.34
N MET A 312 -11.32 16.22 11.15
CA MET A 312 -11.29 17.20 12.23
C MET A 312 -10.42 16.65 13.37
N ALA A 313 -9.30 17.31 13.64
CA ALA A 313 -8.42 16.97 14.74
C ALA A 313 -7.94 18.23 15.47
N TRP A 314 -7.83 18.11 16.79
CA TRP A 314 -7.13 19.08 17.63
C TRP A 314 -5.65 18.72 17.67
N GLY A 315 -4.78 19.68 17.39
CA GLY A 315 -3.33 19.47 17.45
C GLY A 315 -2.55 20.66 16.89
N LYS A 316 -1.21 20.53 16.93
CA LYS A 316 -0.25 21.54 16.47
C LYS A 316 -0.28 21.77 14.94
N LEU A 317 -0.63 20.73 14.18
CA LEU A 317 -0.63 20.76 12.71
C LEU A 317 -2.05 20.92 12.17
N THR A 318 -2.26 21.96 11.37
CA THR A 318 -3.50 22.20 10.62
C THR A 318 -3.56 21.34 9.35
N SER A 319 -4.72 21.31 8.69
CA SER A 319 -4.87 20.62 7.40
C SER A 319 -4.01 21.23 6.29
N GLU A 320 -3.77 22.54 6.36
CA GLU A 320 -2.93 23.29 5.41
C GLU A 320 -1.44 22.96 5.64
N ASP A 321 -1.01 22.83 6.89
CA ASP A 321 0.36 22.43 7.21
C ASP A 321 0.69 21.03 6.66
N LEU A 322 -0.29 20.11 6.65
CA LEU A 322 -0.10 18.78 6.07
C LEU A 322 0.14 18.83 4.55
N ASP A 323 -0.46 19.80 3.85
CA ASP A 323 -0.19 20.05 2.43
C ASP A 323 1.22 20.57 2.22
N VAL A 324 1.63 21.55 3.03
CA VAL A 324 2.97 22.12 2.97
C VAL A 324 4.00 21.01 3.21
N ILE A 325 3.83 20.19 4.25
CA ILE A 325 4.71 19.04 4.53
C ILE A 325 4.77 18.08 3.35
N ALA A 326 3.61 17.71 2.78
CA ALA A 326 3.58 16.81 1.64
C ALA A 326 4.29 17.39 0.40
N SER A 327 4.13 18.70 0.15
CA SER A 327 4.83 19.39 -0.93
C SER A 327 6.34 19.45 -0.73
N LEU A 328 6.81 19.69 0.50
CA LEU A 328 8.23 19.70 0.83
C LEU A 328 8.86 18.31 0.67
N LEU A 329 8.16 17.26 1.11
CA LEU A 329 8.59 15.87 0.90
C LEU A 329 8.60 15.49 -0.58
N ARG A 330 7.67 16.03 -1.38
CA ARG A 330 7.67 15.86 -2.85
C ARG A 330 8.88 16.53 -3.47
N SER A 331 9.25 17.74 -3.04
CA SER A 331 10.45 18.43 -3.52
C SER A 331 11.71 17.60 -3.25
N ILE A 332 11.83 17.03 -2.05
CA ILE A 332 12.92 16.10 -1.70
C ILE A 332 12.90 14.86 -2.62
N LEU A 333 11.73 14.26 -2.85
CA LEU A 333 11.59 13.11 -3.74
C LEU A 333 12.04 13.41 -5.16
N VAL A 334 11.63 14.56 -5.72
CA VAL A 334 11.97 14.97 -7.08
C VAL A 334 13.48 15.16 -7.22
N SER A 335 14.11 15.84 -6.25
CA SER A 335 15.57 16.02 -6.23
C SER A 335 16.32 14.68 -6.13
N LEU A 336 15.88 13.77 -5.25
CA LEU A 336 16.49 12.45 -5.10
C LEU A 336 16.27 11.54 -6.32
N SER A 337 15.12 11.66 -7.00
CA SER A 337 14.82 10.95 -8.24
C SER A 337 15.81 11.30 -9.35
N GLY A 338 16.10 12.59 -9.52
CA GLY A 338 17.09 13.08 -10.49
C GLY A 338 18.47 12.44 -10.30
N ILE A 339 18.89 12.36 -9.04
CA ILE A 339 20.18 11.77 -8.67
C ILE A 339 20.15 10.23 -8.78
N GLY A 340 19.00 9.60 -8.50
CA GLY A 340 18.79 8.16 -8.71
C GLY A 340 18.89 7.70 -10.17
N MET A 341 18.78 8.61 -11.14
CA MET A 341 18.93 8.32 -12.58
C MET A 341 20.40 8.29 -13.05
N LEU A 342 21.37 8.65 -12.21
CA LEU A 342 22.79 8.63 -12.56
C LEU A 342 23.27 7.32 -13.21
N PRO A 343 22.90 6.10 -12.74
CA PRO A 343 23.32 4.87 -13.40
C PRO A 343 22.80 4.73 -14.83
N GLU A 344 21.60 5.24 -15.11
CA GLU A 344 21.00 5.21 -16.45
C GLU A 344 21.69 6.19 -17.38
N ILE A 345 22.04 7.38 -16.88
CA ILE A 345 22.79 8.41 -17.62
C ILE A 345 24.17 7.87 -17.99
N PHE A 346 24.92 7.29 -17.04
CA PHE A 346 26.23 6.69 -17.32
C PHE A 346 26.12 5.55 -18.33
N ARG A 347 25.12 4.67 -18.20
CA ARG A 347 24.87 3.60 -19.16
C ARG A 347 24.58 4.14 -20.56
N LYS A 348 23.78 5.20 -20.70
CA LYS A 348 23.47 5.82 -22.00
C LYS A 348 24.67 6.51 -22.62
N LEU A 349 25.47 7.22 -21.83
CA LEU A 349 26.66 7.92 -22.30
C LEU A 349 27.78 6.95 -22.73
N SER A 350 27.80 5.76 -22.14
CA SER A 350 28.78 4.71 -22.45
C SER A 350 28.39 3.79 -23.62
N LYS A 351 27.21 3.96 -24.22
CA LYS A 351 26.91 3.33 -25.51
C LYS A 351 27.70 4.08 -26.59
N PRO A 352 28.54 3.42 -27.41
CA PRO A 352 29.24 4.09 -28.48
C PRO A 352 28.20 4.76 -29.39
N VAL A 353 28.36 6.05 -29.63
CA VAL A 353 27.74 6.72 -30.78
C VAL A 353 28.26 5.96 -31.98
N ASP A 354 27.38 5.29 -32.72
CA ASP A 354 27.75 4.60 -33.96
C ASP A 354 28.52 5.60 -34.83
N SER A 355 29.82 5.34 -34.99
CA SER A 355 30.71 6.04 -35.90
C SER A 355 30.31 5.69 -37.34
N THR A 356 29.15 6.19 -37.76
CA THR A 356 28.69 6.16 -39.15
C THR A 356 28.66 7.61 -39.64
N ARG A 357 29.85 8.21 -39.78
CA ARG A 357 30.07 9.40 -40.60
C ARG A 357 31.56 9.56 -40.82
N CYS A 358 31.91 9.84 -42.07
CA CYS A 358 33.26 9.98 -42.63
C CYS A 358 33.95 8.68 -43.05
N CYS A 359 33.41 8.02 -44.07
CA CYS A 359 34.27 7.54 -45.17
C CYS A 359 34.03 8.50 -46.35
N VAL A 360 34.88 9.51 -46.47
CA VAL A 360 35.07 10.21 -47.75
C VAL A 360 36.06 9.37 -48.52
N ASP A 361 35.60 8.90 -49.68
CA ASP A 361 36.37 8.13 -50.65
C ASP A 361 37.49 9.02 -51.22
N GLY A 362 38.73 8.53 -51.17
CA GLY A 362 39.93 9.31 -51.49
C GLY A 362 41.17 8.41 -51.61
N THR A 363 41.40 7.97 -52.83
CA THR A 363 42.51 7.19 -53.41
C THR A 363 43.94 7.43 -52.87
N VAL A 364 44.62 6.30 -52.57
CA VAL A 364 46.00 5.85 -52.93
C VAL A 364 47.21 6.78 -52.71
N SER A 365 48.19 6.33 -51.89
CA SER A 365 49.61 6.09 -52.26
C SER A 365 50.45 5.52 -51.09
N GLU A 366 51.45 4.72 -51.46
CA GLU A 366 52.49 3.92 -50.74
C GLU A 366 53.35 4.79 -49.77
N ASP A 367 54.02 4.34 -48.70
CA ASP A 367 54.88 3.16 -48.45
C ASP A 367 55.15 3.02 -46.91
N PRO A 368 55.83 1.96 -46.42
CA PRO A 368 55.89 1.56 -45.01
C PRO A 368 57.17 2.01 -44.26
N ALA A 369 57.10 1.86 -42.94
CA ALA A 369 58.16 2.01 -41.93
C ALA A 369 58.28 3.40 -41.31
N GLU A 370 57.72 3.56 -40.12
CA GLU A 370 58.54 3.89 -38.97
C GLU A 370 57.90 3.39 -37.68
N SER A 371 58.75 2.76 -36.88
CA SER A 371 58.48 2.19 -35.59
C SER A 371 58.26 3.26 -34.53
N SER A 372 57.43 2.87 -33.56
CA SER A 372 57.45 3.30 -32.15
C SER A 372 57.07 4.74 -31.83
N SER A 373 56.50 4.86 -30.62
CA SER A 373 56.07 6.08 -29.93
C SER A 373 54.96 6.88 -30.59
N GLU A 374 53.72 6.60 -30.18
CA GLU A 374 52.73 7.60 -29.71
C GLU A 374 51.37 6.91 -29.57
N ASN A 375 51.24 6.08 -28.53
CA ASN A 375 49.95 5.83 -27.89
C ASN A 375 50.08 6.19 -26.42
N GLU A 376 50.60 7.39 -26.18
CA GLU A 376 50.42 8.12 -24.94
C GLU A 376 49.12 8.92 -25.07
N TYR A 377 48.01 8.23 -25.36
CA TYR A 377 46.68 8.80 -25.14
C TYR A 377 46.36 8.60 -23.67
N GLU A 378 46.90 9.55 -22.90
CA GLU A 378 46.37 10.06 -21.64
C GLU A 378 45.35 9.13 -20.97
N GLU A 379 45.88 8.30 -20.07
CA GLU A 379 45.12 7.72 -18.96
C GLU A 379 44.69 8.88 -18.05
N HIS A 380 43.72 9.67 -18.53
CA HIS A 380 43.24 10.86 -17.84
C HIS A 380 42.45 10.43 -16.60
N ASP A 381 43.17 10.41 -15.48
CA ASP A 381 42.80 11.01 -14.20
C ASP A 381 41.30 11.00 -13.78
N GLY A 382 40.60 9.90 -14.03
CA GLY A 382 39.22 9.71 -13.56
C GLY A 382 39.13 9.42 -12.06
N GLY A 383 40.27 9.14 -11.41
CA GLY A 383 40.36 8.79 -10.00
C GLY A 383 40.30 9.99 -9.04
N HIS A 384 40.84 11.15 -9.43
CA HIS A 384 40.93 12.30 -8.52
C HIS A 384 39.60 13.04 -8.29
N PHE A 385 38.58 12.88 -9.15
CA PHE A 385 37.29 13.55 -8.98
C PHE A 385 36.28 12.76 -8.11
N ILE A 386 36.30 11.43 -8.18
CA ILE A 386 35.26 10.60 -7.57
C ILE A 386 35.42 10.52 -6.05
N GLY A 387 36.65 10.45 -5.54
CA GLY A 387 36.93 10.46 -4.10
C GLY A 387 36.38 11.70 -3.37
N PRO A 388 36.71 12.93 -3.83
CA PRO A 388 36.14 14.17 -3.31
C PRO A 388 34.61 14.24 -3.47
N LEU A 389 34.05 13.76 -4.58
CA LEU A 389 32.60 13.69 -4.80
C LEU A 389 31.93 12.77 -3.77
N CYS A 390 32.48 11.58 -3.51
CA CYS A 390 31.99 10.67 -2.48
C CYS A 390 32.05 11.29 -1.09
N ALA A 391 33.14 11.99 -0.75
CA ALA A 391 33.27 12.68 0.54
C ALA A 391 32.23 13.80 0.71
N ARG A 392 31.97 14.59 -0.35
CA ARG A 392 30.93 15.62 -0.36
C ARG A 392 29.52 15.01 -0.25
N LEU A 393 29.26 13.91 -0.95
CA LEU A 393 27.99 13.19 -0.87
C LEU A 393 27.75 12.58 0.52
N GLU A 394 28.79 12.06 1.18
CA GLU A 394 28.69 11.55 2.55
C GLU A 394 28.38 12.66 3.55
N SER A 395 29.06 13.81 3.44
CA SER A 395 28.77 14.98 4.28
C SER A 395 27.33 15.50 4.04
N ALA A 396 26.93 15.64 2.77
CA ALA A 396 25.58 16.07 2.41
C ALA A 396 24.51 15.07 2.88
N ALA A 397 24.75 13.77 2.77
CA ALA A 397 23.80 12.74 3.21
C ALA A 397 23.59 12.76 4.73
N GLU A 398 24.65 13.05 5.49
CA GLU A 398 24.55 13.21 6.94
C GLU A 398 23.77 14.47 7.33
N LEU A 399 24.01 15.60 6.65
CA LEU A 399 23.23 16.83 6.87
C LEU A 399 21.74 16.64 6.52
N VAL A 400 21.43 16.02 5.38
CA VAL A 400 20.05 15.73 4.99
C VAL A 400 19.36 14.84 6.03
N ASN A 401 20.05 13.81 6.51
CA ASN A 401 19.52 12.91 7.54
C ASN A 401 19.26 13.65 8.86
N GLN A 402 20.20 14.48 9.33
CA GLN A 402 20.01 15.27 10.56
C GLN A 402 18.89 16.31 10.44
N GLY A 403 18.81 17.01 9.30
CA GLY A 403 17.78 18.01 9.03
C GLY A 403 16.37 17.40 8.97
N ILE A 404 16.19 16.28 8.26
CA ILE A 404 14.90 15.59 8.19
C ILE A 404 14.51 15.03 9.57
N GLN A 405 15.45 14.44 10.32
CA GLN A 405 15.16 13.96 11.68
C GLN A 405 14.73 15.10 12.61
N HIS A 406 15.43 16.25 12.56
CA HIS A 406 15.04 17.43 13.31
C HIS A 406 13.63 17.89 12.94
N ALA A 407 13.32 18.02 11.65
CA ALA A 407 11.98 18.41 11.20
C ALA A 407 10.89 17.44 11.70
N MET A 408 11.12 16.13 11.61
CA MET A 408 10.15 15.11 12.04
C MET A 408 9.91 15.12 13.56
N ILE A 409 10.91 15.48 14.36
CA ILE A 409 10.78 15.60 15.83
C ILE A 409 10.10 16.92 16.20
N THR A 410 10.50 18.03 15.59
CA THR A 410 9.93 19.37 15.86
C THR A 410 8.44 19.45 15.48
N LEU A 411 8.04 18.74 14.43
CA LEU A 411 6.64 18.57 14.00
C LEU A 411 5.88 17.50 14.80
N GLU A 412 6.51 16.85 15.78
CA GLU A 412 5.93 15.79 16.63
C GLU A 412 5.39 14.56 15.86
N ILE A 413 5.87 14.36 14.64
CA ILE A 413 5.49 13.22 13.78
C ILE A 413 6.18 11.93 14.28
N ALA A 414 7.43 12.07 14.74
CA ALA A 414 8.25 11.01 15.27
C ALA A 414 8.84 11.40 16.64
N LYS A 415 9.04 10.41 17.52
CA LYS A 415 9.72 10.62 18.79
C LYS A 415 11.21 10.33 18.63
N VAL A 416 12.05 10.91 19.49
CA VAL A 416 13.51 10.66 19.50
C VAL A 416 13.84 9.16 19.55
N LYS A 417 13.03 8.38 20.28
CA LYS A 417 13.16 6.91 20.38
C LYS A 417 12.92 6.15 19.07
N ASP A 418 12.25 6.75 18.10
CA ASP A 418 11.93 6.13 16.81
C ASP A 418 13.13 6.17 15.84
N PHE A 419 14.23 6.84 16.21
CA PHE A 419 15.48 6.94 15.46
C PHE A 419 16.61 6.19 16.18
N PRO A 420 16.88 4.90 15.87
CA PRO A 420 17.69 4.06 16.75
C PRO A 420 19.23 4.23 16.65
N THR A 421 19.79 5.14 15.84
CA THR A 421 21.21 4.93 15.42
C THR A 421 22.14 6.13 15.43
N ASP A 422 21.66 7.38 15.50
CA ASP A 422 22.57 8.54 15.39
C ASP A 422 22.91 9.18 16.75
N VAL A 423 22.07 9.03 17.79
CA VAL A 423 22.36 9.55 19.15
C VAL A 423 23.25 8.61 19.97
N LYS A 424 23.22 7.30 19.70
CA LYS A 424 23.96 6.29 20.49
C LYS A 424 25.42 6.09 20.09
N ARG A 425 25.89 6.66 18.97
CA ARG A 425 27.22 6.34 18.41
C ARG A 425 28.41 7.09 19.06
N ARG A 426 28.19 7.80 20.17
CA ARG A 426 29.24 8.33 21.07
C ARG A 426 29.26 7.68 22.46
N ARG A 427 28.87 6.40 22.60
CA ARG A 427 29.09 5.67 23.86
C ARG A 427 30.16 4.59 23.71
N PHE A 428 31.39 4.98 24.02
CA PHE A 428 32.39 4.08 24.60
C PHE A 428 32.93 4.71 25.88
N SER A 429 32.32 4.35 27.01
CA SER A 429 33.00 3.94 28.24
C SER A 429 31.94 3.64 29.30
N PHE A 430 32.19 2.57 30.04
CA PHE A 430 31.40 2.05 31.14
C PHE A 430 31.25 3.11 32.24
N VAL A 431 30.01 3.42 32.66
CA VAL A 431 29.51 3.37 34.05
C VAL A 431 27.99 3.59 33.97
N ALA A 432 27.23 2.72 34.62
CA ALA A 432 25.79 2.83 34.76
C ALA A 432 25.44 3.92 35.77
N THR A 433 24.88 5.05 35.30
CA THR A 433 24.05 5.93 36.14
C THR A 433 23.09 6.72 35.25
N ASP A 434 21.80 6.54 35.57
CA ASP A 434 20.67 7.47 35.52
C ASP A 434 20.38 8.39 34.32
N GLU A 435 19.08 8.62 34.16
CA GLU A 435 18.41 9.40 33.12
C GLU A 435 18.80 10.89 33.22
N GLU A 436 19.05 11.56 32.08
CA GLU A 436 19.33 13.00 31.92
C GLU A 436 20.77 13.58 31.99
N ALA A 437 21.86 12.80 32.02
CA ALA A 437 23.21 13.40 31.97
C ALA A 437 23.92 13.23 30.60
N ALA A 438 24.19 14.36 29.94
CA ALA A 438 25.07 14.58 28.77
C ALA A 438 24.65 13.98 27.41
N SER A 439 23.62 14.56 26.79
CA SER A 439 23.41 14.47 25.34
C SER A 439 23.77 15.82 24.71
N ASP A 440 24.51 15.79 23.60
CA ASP A 440 24.97 16.94 22.80
C ASP A 440 23.88 18.05 22.70
N PRO A 441 24.15 19.30 23.10
CA PRO A 441 23.15 20.40 23.08
C PRO A 441 22.66 20.71 21.65
N HIS A 442 23.36 20.25 20.61
CA HIS A 442 23.06 20.51 19.21
C HIS A 442 22.49 19.30 18.44
N GLY A 443 21.88 18.32 19.13
CA GLY A 443 21.23 17.17 18.49
C GLY A 443 19.90 17.50 17.79
N PRO A 444 19.46 16.69 16.81
CA PRO A 444 18.16 16.87 16.14
C PRO A 444 16.99 16.83 17.14
N GLY A 445 16.02 17.73 16.99
CA GLY A 445 14.87 17.89 17.90
C GLY A 445 15.06 18.85 19.08
N ARG A 446 16.19 19.58 19.18
CA ARG A 446 16.45 20.58 20.25
C ARG A 446 16.44 22.01 19.70
N GLU A 447 16.08 22.98 20.54
CA GLU A 447 15.92 24.40 20.16
C GLU A 447 17.23 25.03 19.62
N GLY A 448 18.40 24.54 20.03
CA GLY A 448 19.72 24.99 19.58
C GLY A 448 20.28 24.31 18.33
N PHE A 449 19.47 23.55 17.57
CA PHE A 449 19.93 22.82 16.37
C PHE A 449 20.03 23.70 15.11
N ALA A 450 19.14 24.68 14.94
CA ALA A 450 19.02 25.43 13.67
C ALA A 450 20.29 26.24 13.32
N ALA A 451 20.81 27.02 14.27
CA ALA A 451 22.00 27.85 14.07
C ALA A 451 23.27 27.07 13.65
N PRO A 452 23.68 25.98 14.34
CA PRO A 452 24.83 25.18 13.92
C PRO A 452 24.57 24.36 12.65
N PHE A 453 23.32 24.05 12.33
CA PHE A 453 22.96 23.37 11.09
C PHE A 453 23.11 24.30 9.87
N GLU A 454 22.65 25.55 9.97
CA GLU A 454 22.82 26.57 8.94
C GLU A 454 24.30 26.90 8.69
N MET A 455 25.12 26.93 9.75
CA MET A 455 26.56 27.14 9.61
C MET A 455 27.25 26.01 8.83
N LYS A 456 26.74 24.76 8.88
CA LYS A 456 27.28 23.62 8.13
C LYS A 456 26.77 23.54 6.69
N LEU A 457 25.70 24.27 6.36
CA LEU A 457 25.15 24.35 5.00
C LEU A 457 25.87 25.38 4.13
N ARG A 458 26.49 26.40 4.75
CA ARG A 458 27.39 27.37 4.11
C ARG A 458 28.76 26.76 3.90
#